data_AF-A0A919HZ70-F1
#
_entry.id   AF-A0A919HZ70-F1
#
_cell.length_a   1.000
_cell.length_b   1.000
_cell.length_c   1.000
_cell.angle_alpha   90.00
_cell.angle_beta   90.00
_cell.angle_gamma   90.00
#
_symmetry.space_group_name_H-M   'P 1'
#
loop_
_entity.id
_entity.type
_entity.pdbx_description
1 polymer ?
#
loop_
_entity_poly.entity_id
_entity_poly.type
_entity_poly.pdbx_seq_one_letter_code
_entity_poly.pdbx_strand_id
1 'polypeptide(L)'
;MGHIELGKWADTVILAPATADLIARVAAGMANDLVSTICLATPSPVAVVPAMNQQMYRAQATQHNLQTLATRGLLLWGPDSGSRACGDVGPGRMLDPLTIVDMAAQHFASPVKDLQHLNLMITAGPTREPLDPVRYITNHSSGKMGFAIAAAAAQRGANVTLISGPVSLPTPPFVQRIDVTTALEMEAAVGLAPSSSTFLLAAPQ
;
A
#
# COMPACT_ATOMS: atom_id res chain seq x y z
N MET A 1 -30.79 -17.87 -3.98
CA MET A 1 -29.46 -18.47 -3.82
C MET A 1 -28.28 -17.52 -4.11
N GLY A 2 -28.47 -16.31 -4.67
CA GLY A 2 -27.32 -15.43 -5.03
C GLY A 2 -26.68 -14.60 -3.91
N HIS A 3 -27.44 -14.15 -2.91
CA HIS A 3 -26.91 -13.23 -1.86
C HIS A 3 -25.96 -13.92 -0.87
N ILE A 4 -26.18 -15.21 -0.57
CA ILE A 4 -25.29 -16.00 0.30
C ILE A 4 -23.97 -16.31 -0.42
N GLU A 5 -24.04 -16.73 -1.67
CA GLU A 5 -22.84 -17.07 -2.45
C GLU A 5 -21.98 -15.84 -2.73
N LEU A 6 -22.60 -14.68 -3.00
CA LEU A 6 -21.86 -13.42 -3.13
C LEU A 6 -21.17 -13.00 -1.82
N GLY A 7 -21.81 -13.22 -0.68
CA GLY A 7 -21.22 -12.95 0.64
C GLY A 7 -20.07 -13.89 0.99
N LYS A 8 -20.13 -15.16 0.57
CA LYS A 8 -19.04 -16.15 0.76
C LYS A 8 -17.88 -15.96 -0.21
N TRP A 9 -18.15 -15.46 -1.41
CA TRP A 9 -17.14 -15.26 -2.46
C TRP A 9 -16.19 -14.12 -2.14
N ALA A 10 -16.67 -13.05 -1.51
CA ALA A 10 -15.87 -11.86 -1.26
C ALA A 10 -14.78 -12.12 -0.20
N ASP A 11 -13.53 -11.77 -0.47
CA ASP A 11 -12.46 -11.78 0.54
C ASP A 11 -12.59 -10.60 1.53
N THR A 12 -13.23 -9.51 1.12
CA THR A 12 -13.63 -8.38 1.97
C THR A 12 -14.82 -7.64 1.35
N VAL A 13 -15.61 -6.95 2.18
CA VAL A 13 -16.71 -6.07 1.74
C VAL A 13 -16.39 -4.64 2.16
N ILE A 14 -16.38 -3.71 1.21
CA ILE A 14 -16.10 -2.29 1.49
C ILE A 14 -17.35 -1.45 1.21
N LEU A 15 -17.84 -0.75 2.23
CA LEU A 15 -18.97 0.18 2.14
C LEU A 15 -18.44 1.60 1.93
N ALA A 16 -18.36 2.04 0.66
CA ALA A 16 -17.82 3.36 0.28
C ALA A 16 -18.68 4.03 -0.82
N PRO A 17 -19.41 5.12 -0.52
CA PRO A 17 -19.58 5.74 0.79
C PRO A 17 -20.54 4.96 1.71
N ALA A 18 -20.23 4.89 3.00
CA ALA A 18 -21.15 4.48 4.05
C ALA A 18 -21.91 5.69 4.61
N THR A 19 -23.16 5.86 4.17
CA THR A 19 -24.05 6.93 4.67
C THR A 19 -24.53 6.61 6.09
N ALA A 20 -25.06 7.62 6.80
CA ALA A 20 -25.64 7.42 8.14
C ALA A 20 -26.77 6.36 8.14
N ASP A 21 -27.59 6.33 7.08
CA ASP A 21 -28.65 5.32 6.90
C ASP A 21 -28.08 3.91 6.79
N LEU A 22 -27.10 3.71 5.90
CA LEU A 22 -26.49 2.40 5.71
C LEU A 22 -25.82 1.91 7.00
N ILE A 23 -25.09 2.80 7.70
CA ILE A 23 -24.47 2.50 8.99
C ILE A 23 -25.52 2.07 10.02
N ALA A 24 -26.65 2.77 10.10
CA ALA A 24 -27.73 2.43 11.02
C ALA A 24 -28.34 1.04 10.71
N ARG A 25 -28.58 0.75 9.43
CA ARG A 25 -29.17 -0.54 9.02
C ARG A 25 -28.22 -1.71 9.29
N VAL A 26 -26.93 -1.56 9.01
CA VAL A 26 -25.92 -2.58 9.31
C VAL A 26 -25.75 -2.74 10.83
N ALA A 27 -25.75 -1.65 11.60
CA ALA A 27 -25.67 -1.71 13.06
C ALA A 27 -26.89 -2.39 13.68
N ALA A 28 -28.09 -2.18 13.13
CA ALA A 28 -29.31 -2.86 13.54
C ALA A 28 -29.39 -4.33 13.09
N GLY A 29 -28.50 -4.78 12.19
CA GLY A 29 -28.54 -6.14 11.62
C GLY A 29 -29.71 -6.34 10.66
N MET A 30 -30.13 -5.29 9.95
CA MET A 30 -31.17 -5.40 8.93
C MET A 30 -30.65 -6.16 7.70
N ALA A 31 -31.55 -6.85 7.01
CA ALA A 31 -31.28 -7.58 5.76
C ALA A 31 -32.41 -7.33 4.74
N ASN A 32 -32.75 -6.05 4.56
CA ASN A 32 -33.88 -5.62 3.75
C ASN A 32 -33.48 -5.13 2.35
N ASP A 33 -32.19 -5.07 2.05
CA ASP A 33 -31.63 -4.90 0.70
C ASP A 33 -30.43 -5.82 0.49
N LEU A 34 -29.92 -5.89 -0.73
CA LEU A 34 -28.79 -6.76 -1.07
C LEU A 34 -27.53 -6.45 -0.25
N VAL A 35 -27.20 -5.17 -0.07
CA VAL A 35 -25.96 -4.74 0.62
C VAL A 35 -26.00 -5.13 2.09
N SER A 36 -27.07 -4.79 2.80
CA SER A 36 -27.26 -5.12 4.22
C SER A 36 -27.35 -6.63 4.44
N THR A 37 -27.99 -7.36 3.51
CA THR A 37 -28.03 -8.83 3.53
C THR A 37 -26.63 -9.44 3.39
N ILE A 38 -25.81 -8.94 2.45
CA ILE A 38 -24.43 -9.40 2.26
C ILE A 38 -23.60 -9.13 3.52
N CYS A 39 -23.70 -7.92 4.10
CA CYS A 39 -22.96 -7.57 5.31
C CYS A 39 -23.31 -8.47 6.50
N LEU A 40 -24.55 -8.93 6.59
CA LEU A 40 -24.99 -9.83 7.65
C LEU A 40 -24.59 -11.30 7.39
N ALA A 41 -24.52 -11.71 6.12
CA ALA A 41 -24.27 -13.10 5.74
C ALA A 41 -22.80 -13.43 5.43
N THR A 42 -21.94 -12.43 5.22
CA THR A 42 -20.54 -12.63 4.85
C THR A 42 -19.71 -13.05 6.08
N PRO A 43 -18.83 -14.06 5.94
CA PRO A 43 -17.83 -14.38 6.95
C PRO A 43 -16.60 -13.46 6.86
N SER A 44 -16.51 -12.63 5.82
CA SER A 44 -15.32 -11.86 5.49
C SER A 44 -15.31 -10.50 6.19
N PRO A 45 -14.12 -9.88 6.39
CA PRO A 45 -14.02 -8.57 6.99
C PRO A 45 -14.82 -7.51 6.24
N VAL A 46 -15.63 -6.73 6.97
CA VAL A 46 -16.41 -5.63 6.40
C VAL A 46 -15.78 -4.30 6.84
N ALA A 47 -15.40 -3.48 5.87
CA ALA A 47 -14.90 -2.12 6.06
C ALA A 47 -15.99 -1.08 5.79
N VAL A 48 -16.14 -0.14 6.71
CA VAL A 48 -17.11 0.95 6.66
C VAL A 48 -16.34 2.25 6.40
N VAL A 49 -16.66 2.95 5.30
CA VAL A 49 -16.03 4.24 4.95
C VAL A 49 -17.03 5.37 5.08
N PRO A 50 -17.18 6.02 6.25
CA PRO A 50 -18.25 6.96 6.50
C PRO A 50 -18.18 8.19 5.59
N ALA A 51 -19.31 8.59 5.03
CA ALA A 51 -19.43 9.85 4.29
C ALA A 51 -20.80 10.49 4.48
N MET A 52 -20.84 11.67 5.08
CA MET A 52 -22.07 12.40 5.41
C MET A 52 -21.77 13.85 5.79
N ASN A 53 -22.81 14.64 6.05
CA ASN A 53 -22.64 15.97 6.65
C ASN A 53 -22.01 15.86 8.05
N GLN A 54 -21.19 16.83 8.47
CA GLN A 54 -20.53 16.87 9.78
C GLN A 54 -21.50 16.75 10.95
N GLN A 55 -22.69 17.36 10.86
CA GLN A 55 -23.73 17.25 11.89
C GLN A 55 -24.29 15.83 11.96
N MET A 56 -24.52 15.19 10.81
CA MET A 56 -24.95 13.80 10.76
C MET A 56 -23.88 12.86 11.32
N TYR A 57 -22.60 13.13 11.04
CA TYR A 57 -21.50 12.35 11.58
C TYR A 57 -21.43 12.48 13.11
N ARG A 58 -21.50 13.71 13.63
CA ARG A 58 -21.45 13.99 15.08
C ARG A 58 -22.70 13.57 15.85
N ALA A 59 -23.81 13.28 15.18
CA ALA A 59 -25.03 12.86 15.84
C ALA A 59 -24.78 11.62 16.71
N GLN A 60 -25.32 11.64 17.93
CA GLN A 60 -25.10 10.57 18.91
C GLN A 60 -25.53 9.20 18.38
N ALA A 61 -26.61 9.13 17.61
CA ALA A 61 -27.06 7.91 16.96
C ALA A 61 -26.01 7.33 16.00
N THR A 62 -25.42 8.17 15.14
CA THR A 62 -24.37 7.76 14.20
C THR A 62 -23.12 7.29 14.94
N GLN A 63 -22.70 8.02 15.98
CA GLN A 63 -21.53 7.64 16.78
C GLN A 63 -21.76 6.31 17.53
N HIS A 64 -22.96 6.11 18.09
CA HIS A 64 -23.34 4.85 18.74
C HIS A 64 -23.36 3.68 17.75
N ASN A 65 -23.88 3.89 16.54
CA ASN A 65 -23.89 2.87 15.50
C ASN A 65 -22.45 2.52 15.08
N LEU A 66 -21.58 3.50 14.84
CA LEU A 66 -20.18 3.27 14.52
C LEU A 66 -19.48 2.49 15.63
N GLN A 67 -19.69 2.85 16.89
CA GLN A 67 -19.15 2.12 18.03
C GLN A 67 -19.66 0.66 18.07
N THR A 68 -20.95 0.45 17.81
CA THR A 68 -21.55 -0.89 17.72
C THR A 68 -20.86 -1.71 16.64
N LEU A 69 -20.66 -1.15 15.44
CA LEU A 69 -19.96 -1.83 14.34
C LEU A 69 -18.51 -2.16 14.71
N ALA A 70 -17.79 -1.24 15.35
CA ALA A 70 -16.42 -1.49 15.83
C ALA A 70 -16.38 -2.64 16.87
N THR A 71 -17.31 -2.66 17.83
CA THR A 71 -17.37 -3.76 18.82
C THR A 71 -17.69 -5.12 18.21
N ARG A 72 -18.34 -5.14 17.04
CA ARG A 72 -18.59 -6.36 16.25
C ARG A 72 -17.43 -6.74 15.33
N GLY A 73 -16.33 -6.00 15.37
CA GLY A 73 -15.12 -6.30 14.60
C GLY A 73 -15.11 -5.75 13.17
N LEU A 74 -16.05 -4.87 12.80
CA LEU A 74 -15.99 -4.20 11.50
C LEU A 74 -14.87 -3.15 11.50
N LEU A 75 -14.23 -2.99 10.34
CA LEU A 75 -13.16 -2.01 10.15
C LEU A 75 -13.78 -0.64 9.89
N LEU A 76 -13.42 0.37 10.67
CA LEU A 76 -13.87 1.75 10.43
C LEU A 76 -12.76 2.55 9.75
N TRP A 77 -12.96 2.95 8.50
CA TRP A 77 -11.99 3.69 7.71
C TRP A 77 -12.47 5.12 7.49
N GLY A 78 -11.88 6.07 8.21
CA GLY A 78 -12.26 7.48 8.19
C GLY A 78 -13.37 7.81 9.18
N PRO A 79 -14.14 8.89 8.95
CA PRO A 79 -14.09 9.78 7.79
C PRO A 79 -12.85 10.68 7.81
N ASP A 80 -12.56 11.28 6.66
CA ASP A 80 -11.60 12.38 6.55
C ASP A 80 -12.26 13.73 6.97
N SER A 81 -11.41 14.73 7.20
CA SER A 81 -11.80 16.13 7.38
C SER A 81 -11.53 16.92 6.10
N GLY A 82 -12.46 17.76 5.66
CA GLY A 82 -12.27 18.56 4.45
C GLY A 82 -13.01 19.89 4.48
N SER A 83 -12.50 20.86 3.71
CA SER A 83 -13.16 22.15 3.49
C SER A 83 -14.37 21.98 2.57
N ARG A 84 -15.48 22.63 2.93
CA ARG A 84 -16.67 22.75 2.07
C ARG A 84 -16.81 24.18 1.55
N ALA A 85 -17.64 24.35 0.52
CA ALA A 85 -17.97 25.64 -0.10
C ALA A 85 -18.52 26.71 0.89
N CYS A 86 -18.85 26.35 2.13
CA CYS A 86 -19.34 27.26 3.18
C CYS A 86 -18.29 27.64 4.24
N GLY A 87 -17.01 27.26 4.10
CA GLY A 87 -15.94 27.67 5.02
C GLY A 87 -15.79 26.85 6.31
N ASP A 88 -16.76 26.00 6.64
CA ASP A 88 -16.66 25.08 7.79
C ASP A 88 -15.73 23.89 7.49
N VAL A 89 -14.86 23.56 8.45
CA VAL A 89 -13.95 22.39 8.44
C VAL A 89 -14.42 21.38 9.48
N GLY A 90 -14.52 20.11 9.07
CA GLY A 90 -14.90 19.05 9.99
C GLY A 90 -14.97 17.65 9.40
N PRO A 91 -15.16 16.63 10.26
CA PRO A 91 -15.24 15.24 9.83
C PRO A 91 -16.51 14.99 9.01
N GLY A 92 -16.45 14.00 8.12
CA GLY A 92 -17.60 13.51 7.35
C GLY A 92 -17.36 13.41 5.85
N ARG A 93 -16.17 13.81 5.38
CA ARG A 93 -15.76 13.51 4.01
C ARG A 93 -15.33 12.04 3.93
N MET A 94 -15.72 11.35 2.86
CA MET A 94 -15.17 10.01 2.59
C MET A 94 -13.65 10.12 2.43
N LEU A 95 -12.92 9.09 2.84
CA LEU A 95 -11.51 8.95 2.45
C LEU A 95 -11.36 9.00 0.93
N ASP A 96 -10.19 9.44 0.47
CA ASP A 96 -9.86 9.39 -0.95
C ASP A 96 -9.90 7.94 -1.47
N PRO A 97 -10.48 7.67 -2.65
CA PRO A 97 -10.56 6.31 -3.19
C PRO A 97 -9.23 5.57 -3.25
N LEU A 98 -8.12 6.24 -3.56
CA LEU A 98 -6.80 5.60 -3.61
C LEU A 98 -6.33 5.21 -2.21
N THR A 99 -6.64 6.03 -1.20
CA THR A 99 -6.37 5.67 0.21
C THR A 99 -7.16 4.42 0.61
N ILE A 100 -8.43 4.29 0.18
CA ILE A 100 -9.24 3.09 0.46
C ILE A 100 -8.62 1.85 -0.20
N VAL A 101 -8.14 1.96 -1.45
CA VAL A 101 -7.44 0.88 -2.15
C VAL A 101 -6.17 0.47 -1.42
N ASP A 102 -5.36 1.44 -0.99
CA ASP A 102 -4.13 1.17 -0.23
C ASP A 102 -4.42 0.46 1.10
N MET A 103 -5.46 0.89 1.82
CA MET A 103 -5.90 0.24 3.07
C MET A 103 -6.39 -1.19 2.83
N ALA A 104 -7.15 -1.42 1.75
CA ALA A 104 -7.58 -2.77 1.37
C ALA A 104 -6.38 -3.67 1.01
N ALA A 105 -5.44 -3.16 0.22
CA ALA A 105 -4.22 -3.89 -0.12
C ALA A 105 -3.39 -4.25 1.12
N GLN A 106 -3.25 -3.31 2.07
CA GLN A 106 -2.57 -3.55 3.35
C GLN A 106 -3.28 -4.59 4.22
N HIS A 107 -4.61 -4.62 4.21
CA HIS A 107 -5.38 -5.60 4.97
C HIS A 107 -5.10 -7.04 4.52
N PHE A 108 -4.93 -7.25 3.21
CA PHE A 108 -4.55 -8.55 2.64
C PHE A 108 -3.04 -8.80 2.61
N ALA A 109 -2.24 -7.74 2.76
CA ALA A 109 -0.79 -7.86 2.89
C ALA A 109 -0.45 -8.42 4.28
N SER A 110 -0.71 -9.71 4.50
CA SER A 110 0.14 -10.45 5.42
C SER A 110 1.58 -10.26 4.93
N PRO A 111 2.56 -9.93 5.79
CA PRO A 111 3.95 -9.88 5.38
C PRO A 111 4.35 -11.31 5.00
N VAL A 112 4.21 -11.62 3.70
CA VAL A 112 4.68 -12.88 3.14
C VAL A 112 6.21 -12.77 3.20
N LYS A 113 6.78 -13.27 4.29
CA LYS A 113 8.23 -13.32 4.50
C LYS A 113 8.87 -14.51 3.78
N ASP A 114 8.36 -14.83 2.60
CA ASP A 114 8.79 -16.02 1.86
C ASP A 114 10.22 -15.88 1.32
N LEU A 115 10.74 -14.66 1.22
CA LEU A 115 12.12 -14.42 0.79
C LEU A 115 13.12 -14.27 1.95
N GLN A 116 12.72 -14.51 3.20
CA GLN A 116 13.57 -14.28 4.39
C GLN A 116 14.89 -15.06 4.43
N HIS A 117 15.00 -16.12 3.62
CA HIS A 117 16.18 -16.97 3.53
C HIS A 117 17.11 -16.59 2.36
N LEU A 118 16.75 -15.54 1.60
CA LEU A 118 17.50 -15.09 0.44
C LEU A 118 18.32 -13.83 0.76
N ASN A 119 19.57 -13.83 0.29
CA ASN A 119 20.37 -12.63 0.16
C ASN A 119 20.30 -12.19 -1.30
N LEU A 120 19.74 -11.00 -1.55
CA LEU A 120 19.55 -10.47 -2.90
C LEU A 120 20.47 -9.29 -3.13
N MET A 121 21.26 -9.36 -4.19
CA MET A 121 22.05 -8.24 -4.68
C MET A 121 21.44 -7.71 -5.97
N ILE A 122 21.09 -6.42 -5.99
CA ILE A 122 20.41 -5.77 -7.11
C ILE A 122 21.28 -4.62 -7.60
N THR A 123 21.54 -4.54 -8.91
CA THR A 123 22.15 -3.35 -9.52
C THR A 123 21.07 -2.45 -10.13
N ALA A 124 21.18 -1.13 -9.94
CA ALA A 124 20.20 -0.18 -10.45
C ALA A 124 20.82 1.18 -10.80
N GLY A 125 20.19 1.91 -11.70
CA GLY A 125 20.64 3.24 -12.12
C GLY A 125 21.66 3.21 -13.26
N PRO A 126 22.12 4.39 -13.70
CA PRO A 126 23.06 4.50 -14.81
C PRO A 126 24.51 4.31 -14.33
N THR A 127 25.47 4.27 -15.24
CA THR A 127 26.90 4.47 -14.91
C THR A 127 27.41 5.70 -15.65
N ARG A 128 28.46 6.34 -15.13
CA ARG A 128 29.07 7.54 -15.72
C ARG A 128 30.56 7.30 -15.91
N GLU A 129 30.97 7.09 -17.16
CA GLU A 129 32.37 6.87 -17.53
C GLU A 129 33.05 8.21 -17.84
N PRO A 130 33.98 8.69 -17.00
CA PRO A 130 34.60 10.00 -17.17
C PRO A 130 35.47 10.04 -18.44
N LEU A 131 35.25 11.05 -19.27
CA LEU A 131 36.14 11.40 -20.39
C LEU A 131 37.19 12.42 -19.95
N ASP A 132 36.78 13.35 -19.10
CA ASP A 132 37.58 14.39 -18.47
C ASP A 132 36.86 14.85 -17.18
N PRO A 133 37.36 15.85 -16.43
CA PRO A 133 36.73 16.28 -15.17
C PRO A 133 35.28 16.79 -15.27
N VAL A 134 34.77 17.05 -16.48
CA VAL A 134 33.43 17.64 -16.70
C VAL A 134 32.54 16.70 -17.51
N ARG A 135 33.07 16.04 -18.53
CA ARG A 135 32.30 15.21 -19.47
C ARG A 135 32.41 13.72 -19.11
N TYR A 136 31.31 13.02 -19.31
CA TYR A 136 31.23 11.58 -19.11
C TYR A 136 30.25 10.94 -20.09
N ILE A 137 30.40 9.65 -20.34
CA ILE A 137 29.45 8.82 -21.08
C ILE A 137 28.51 8.16 -20.06
N THR A 138 27.20 8.19 -20.30
CA THR A 138 26.20 7.60 -19.41
C THR A 138 25.09 6.94 -20.21
N ASN A 139 24.37 5.99 -19.59
CA ASN A 139 23.10 5.51 -20.10
C ASN A 139 21.91 6.29 -19.51
N HIS A 140 20.71 6.08 -20.05
CA HIS A 140 19.47 6.77 -19.65
C HIS A 140 18.67 6.04 -18.56
N SER A 141 19.28 5.09 -17.85
CA SER A 141 18.60 4.37 -16.77
C SER A 141 18.14 5.33 -15.67
N SER A 142 16.86 5.24 -15.31
CA SER A 142 16.31 6.02 -14.19
C SER A 142 16.47 5.34 -12.83
N GLY A 143 16.90 4.07 -12.80
CA GLY A 143 17.00 3.25 -11.58
C GLY A 143 15.66 2.83 -10.95
N LYS A 144 14.52 3.39 -11.38
CA LYS A 144 13.21 3.17 -10.74
C LYS A 144 12.83 1.69 -10.61
N MET A 145 13.10 0.90 -11.66
CA MET A 145 12.79 -0.52 -11.66
C MET A 145 13.59 -1.28 -10.59
N GLY A 146 14.91 -1.12 -10.56
CA GLY A 146 15.76 -1.79 -9.57
C GLY A 146 15.42 -1.38 -8.14
N PHE A 147 15.11 -0.09 -7.90
CA PHE A 147 14.66 0.39 -6.59
C PHE A 147 13.31 -0.22 -6.18
N ALA A 148 12.35 -0.35 -7.11
CA ALA A 148 11.06 -0.97 -6.84
C ALA A 148 11.21 -2.48 -6.53
N ILE A 149 12.06 -3.19 -7.27
CA ILE A 149 12.37 -4.60 -7.01
C ILE A 149 13.03 -4.75 -5.63
N ALA A 150 13.99 -3.89 -5.28
CA ALA A 150 14.64 -3.90 -3.98
C ALA A 150 13.65 -3.68 -2.83
N ALA A 151 12.74 -2.70 -2.98
CA ALA A 151 11.70 -2.44 -2.00
C ALA A 151 10.77 -3.66 -1.81
N ALA A 152 10.28 -4.24 -2.91
CA ALA A 152 9.38 -5.39 -2.87
C ALA A 152 10.05 -6.63 -2.26
N ALA A 153 11.32 -6.88 -2.59
CA ALA A 153 12.11 -7.97 -2.03
C ALA A 153 12.32 -7.83 -0.52
N ALA A 154 12.69 -6.62 -0.06
CA ALA A 154 12.88 -6.33 1.36
C ALA A 154 11.56 -6.43 2.14
N GLN A 155 10.44 -5.98 1.57
CA GLN A 155 9.10 -6.14 2.15
C GLN A 155 8.71 -7.61 2.33
N ARG A 156 9.19 -8.49 1.45
CA ARG A 156 9.02 -9.95 1.55
C ARG A 156 10.10 -10.65 2.39
N GLY A 157 10.89 -9.87 3.12
CA GLY A 157 11.84 -10.35 4.14
C GLY A 157 13.25 -10.65 3.64
N ALA A 158 13.55 -10.50 2.35
CA ALA A 158 14.91 -10.74 1.84
C ALA A 158 15.93 -9.78 2.46
N ASN A 159 17.17 -10.25 2.61
CA ASN A 159 18.30 -9.39 2.93
C ASN A 159 18.81 -8.76 1.62
N VAL A 160 18.52 -7.47 1.42
CA VAL A 160 18.74 -6.80 0.13
C VAL A 160 19.92 -5.84 0.17
N THR A 161 20.87 -6.03 -0.75
CA THR A 161 21.91 -5.06 -1.08
C THR A 161 21.63 -4.45 -2.46
N LEU A 162 21.49 -3.14 -2.52
CA LEU A 162 21.26 -2.38 -3.75
C LEU A 162 22.52 -1.60 -4.14
N ILE A 163 23.18 -2.01 -5.22
CA ILE A 163 24.30 -1.28 -5.82
C ILE A 163 23.69 -0.28 -6.80
N SER A 164 23.78 1.00 -6.45
CA SER A 164 23.14 2.09 -7.19
C SER A 164 24.17 2.93 -7.93
N GLY A 165 23.96 3.09 -9.22
CA GLY A 165 24.50 4.19 -9.99
C GLY A 165 23.95 5.55 -9.55
N PRO A 166 24.43 6.67 -10.14
CA PRO A 166 24.04 8.02 -9.74
C PRO A 166 22.57 8.32 -10.08
N VAL A 167 21.70 8.21 -9.09
CA VAL A 167 20.28 8.59 -9.11
C VAL A 167 19.86 9.31 -7.83
N SER A 168 18.81 10.12 -7.89
CA SER A 168 18.22 10.87 -6.77
C SER A 168 17.07 10.14 -6.06
N LEU A 169 16.92 8.82 -6.28
CA LEU A 169 15.88 8.02 -5.63
C LEU A 169 16.24 7.75 -4.16
N PRO A 170 15.27 7.84 -3.23
CA PRO A 170 15.51 7.50 -1.84
C PRO A 170 15.75 5.99 -1.67
N THR A 171 16.60 5.62 -0.73
CA THR A 171 16.83 4.21 -0.39
C THR A 171 15.56 3.61 0.24
N PRO A 172 15.03 2.48 -0.28
CA PRO A 172 13.88 1.83 0.33
C PRO A 172 14.17 1.35 1.77
N PRO A 173 13.16 1.26 2.65
CA PRO A 173 13.34 0.69 3.98
C PRO A 173 13.91 -0.73 3.92
N PHE A 174 14.77 -1.09 4.89
CA PHE A 174 15.39 -2.41 5.03
C PHE A 174 16.27 -2.85 3.84
N VAL A 175 16.70 -1.91 3.00
CA VAL A 175 17.66 -2.13 1.91
C VAL A 175 19.00 -1.47 2.26
N GLN A 176 20.10 -2.21 2.13
CA GLN A 176 21.45 -1.65 2.22
C GLN A 176 21.88 -1.11 0.85
N ARG A 177 22.12 0.19 0.74
CA ARG A 177 22.57 0.82 -0.51
C ARG A 177 24.09 0.98 -0.55
N ILE A 178 24.67 0.70 -1.71
CA ILE A 178 26.07 0.99 -2.05
C ILE A 178 26.05 1.88 -3.29
N ASP A 179 26.58 3.10 -3.17
CA ASP A 179 26.65 4.03 -4.30
C ASP A 179 27.94 3.84 -5.10
N VAL A 180 27.79 3.79 -6.42
CA VAL A 180 28.88 3.68 -7.39
C VAL A 180 28.65 4.69 -8.52
N THR A 181 29.73 5.08 -9.19
CA THR A 181 29.67 6.03 -10.31
C THR A 181 29.94 5.34 -11.63
N THR A 182 30.98 4.50 -11.70
CA THR A 182 31.43 3.85 -12.94
C THR A 182 30.97 2.39 -13.03
N ALA A 183 30.97 1.83 -14.24
CA ALA A 183 30.72 0.41 -14.45
C ALA A 183 31.76 -0.47 -13.75
N LEU A 184 33.02 -0.03 -13.69
CA LEU A 184 34.09 -0.76 -13.01
C LEU A 184 33.88 -0.78 -11.49
N GLU A 185 33.45 0.33 -10.90
CA GLU A 185 33.07 0.38 -9.48
C GLU A 185 31.86 -0.52 -9.20
N MET A 186 30.87 -0.52 -10.09
CA MET A 186 29.70 -1.40 -9.99
C MET A 186 30.10 -2.88 -10.04
N GLU A 187 30.96 -3.27 -10.98
CA GLU A 187 31.49 -4.63 -11.09
C GLU A 187 32.27 -5.03 -9.83
N ALA A 188 33.15 -4.17 -9.34
CA ALA A 188 33.91 -4.42 -8.12
C ALA A 188 33.00 -4.60 -6.90
N ALA A 189 31.95 -3.77 -6.76
CA ALA A 189 30.97 -3.88 -5.69
C ALA A 189 30.18 -5.20 -5.79
N VAL A 190 29.82 -5.64 -7.00
CA VAL A 190 29.18 -6.95 -7.24
C VAL A 190 30.14 -8.09 -6.86
N GLY A 191 31.43 -7.97 -7.16
CA GLY A 191 32.44 -8.99 -6.86
C GLY A 191 32.72 -9.21 -5.37
N LEU A 192 32.39 -8.24 -4.51
CA LEU A 192 32.51 -8.37 -3.04
C LEU A 192 31.35 -9.15 -2.40
N ALA A 193 30.34 -9.52 -3.18
CA ALA A 193 29.18 -10.23 -2.68
C ALA A 193 29.50 -11.65 -2.18
N PRO A 194 28.89 -12.10 -1.07
CA PRO A 194 28.97 -13.49 -0.65
C PRO A 194 28.45 -14.44 -1.72
N SER A 195 29.05 -15.64 -1.84
CA SER A 195 28.66 -16.66 -2.84
C SER A 195 27.21 -17.16 -2.70
N SER A 196 26.58 -16.92 -1.54
CA SER A 196 25.17 -17.24 -1.26
C SER A 196 24.17 -16.18 -1.76
N SER A 197 24.64 -15.16 -2.48
CA SER A 197 23.79 -14.08 -2.98
C SER A 197 23.18 -14.44 -4.33
N THR A 198 21.87 -14.22 -4.48
CA THR A 198 21.21 -14.25 -5.78
C THR A 198 21.30 -12.87 -6.41
N PHE A 199 21.81 -12.80 -7.64
CA PHE A 199 22.03 -11.53 -8.35
C PHE A 199 20.88 -11.22 -9.30
N LEU A 200 20.38 -9.98 -9.22
CA LEU A 200 19.40 -9.43 -10.14
C LEU A 200 19.99 -8.18 -10.82
N LEU A 201 20.32 -8.32 -12.10
CA LEU A 201 20.79 -7.22 -12.91
C LEU A 201 19.59 -6.47 -13.48
N ALA A 202 19.30 -5.28 -12.92
CA ALA A 202 18.21 -4.41 -13.38
C ALA A 202 18.70 -3.16 -14.12
N ALA A 203 19.97 -3.16 -14.57
CA ALA A 203 20.49 -2.16 -15.48
C ALA A 203 20.00 -2.47 -16.91
N PRO A 204 19.28 -1.55 -17.58
CA PRO A 204 18.89 -1.73 -18.98
C PRO A 204 20.15 -1.77 -19.87
N GLN A 205 20.09 -2.58 -20.94
CA GLN A 205 21.05 -2.51 -22.04
C GLN A 205 21.01 -1.14 -22.73
#